data_AF-A0A7J8EWP3-F1
#
_entry.id   AF-A0A7J8EWP3-F1
#
_cell.length_a   1.000
_cell.length_b   1.000
_cell.length_c   1.000
_cell.angle_alpha   90.00
_cell.angle_beta   90.00
_cell.angle_gamma   90.00
#
_symmetry.space_group_name_H-M   'P 1'
#
loop_
_entity.id
_entity.type
_entity.pdbx_description
1 polymer ?
#
loop_
_entity_poly.entity_id
_entity_poly.type
_entity_poly.pdbx_seq_one_letter_code
_entity_poly.pdbx_strand_id
1 'polypeptide(L)'
;MTYFEENKLVDEDFPEDSSQKVKELINFLSEPEILVKENNMHPKHCDLLGDELLECLSWRRGALLYMYCHSLTKRREWLMRKSSLLKEYLVDGISYLLQMLNYRCPIQVNEGVSFQDLDTAKLLSEGIFSDIHLLAMMYSGEMCYWGLKHCTDQQPGNHEVDTGVSGASYTTHKEPLDFREVGEKILKKYVSVCEGPLKEQEWNTTNAKQILNFFQHCCN
;
A
#
# COMPACT_ATOMS: atom_id res chain seq x y z
N MET A 1 -4.28 21.16 -2.85
CA MET A 1 -5.66 20.87 -3.31
C MET A 1 -6.01 19.40 -3.12
N THR A 2 -5.21 18.44 -3.58
CA THR A 2 -5.54 16.99 -3.50
C THR A 2 -5.88 16.47 -2.11
N TYR A 3 -5.15 16.89 -1.06
CA TYR A 3 -5.42 16.42 0.31
C TYR A 3 -6.86 16.70 0.75
N PHE A 4 -7.41 17.87 0.41
CA PHE A 4 -8.79 18.20 0.75
C PHE A 4 -9.79 17.27 0.05
N GLU A 5 -9.55 16.97 -1.22
CA GLU A 5 -10.43 16.10 -2.01
C GLU A 5 -10.35 14.64 -1.56
N GLU A 6 -9.15 14.16 -1.19
CA GLU A 6 -8.95 12.83 -0.59
C GLU A 6 -9.77 12.68 0.70
N ASN A 7 -9.67 13.65 1.63
CA ASN A 7 -10.42 13.60 2.89
C ASN A 7 -11.94 13.69 2.65
N LYS A 8 -12.37 14.54 1.70
CA LYS A 8 -13.79 14.62 1.34
C LYS A 8 -14.36 13.27 0.89
N LEU A 9 -13.62 12.54 0.05
CA LEU A 9 -14.05 11.20 -0.39
C LEU A 9 -14.14 10.21 0.78
N VAL A 10 -13.20 10.29 1.72
CA VAL A 10 -13.22 9.47 2.94
C VAL A 10 -14.43 9.81 3.81
N ASP A 11 -14.71 11.09 4.03
CA ASP A 11 -15.85 11.56 4.82
C ASP A 11 -17.21 11.14 4.22
N GLU A 12 -17.27 11.05 2.88
CA GLU A 12 -18.45 10.62 2.13
C GLU A 12 -18.52 9.09 1.91
N ASP A 13 -17.60 8.32 2.50
CA ASP A 13 -17.44 6.86 2.33
C ASP A 13 -17.38 6.43 0.85
N PHE A 14 -16.72 7.23 0.00
CA PHE A 14 -16.53 7.01 -1.44
C PHE A 14 -17.81 6.64 -2.19
N PRO A 15 -18.66 7.60 -2.59
CA PRO A 15 -19.85 7.36 -3.43
C PRO A 15 -19.60 6.44 -4.65
N GLU A 16 -20.63 5.80 -5.20
CA GLU A 16 -20.47 4.73 -6.22
C GLU A 16 -19.72 5.17 -7.49
N ASP A 17 -19.81 6.45 -7.85
CA ASP A 17 -19.15 7.11 -8.98
C ASP A 17 -17.73 7.64 -8.67
N SER A 18 -17.21 7.42 -7.45
CA SER A 18 -15.89 7.93 -7.03
C SER A 18 -14.70 7.36 -7.78
N SER A 19 -14.87 6.27 -8.54
CA SER A 19 -13.77 5.58 -9.25
C SER A 19 -12.96 6.53 -10.13
N GLN A 20 -13.63 7.41 -10.89
CA GLN A 20 -12.98 8.38 -11.76
C GLN A 20 -12.19 9.42 -10.95
N LYS A 21 -12.79 9.92 -9.86
CA LYS A 21 -12.14 10.90 -9.00
C LYS A 21 -10.91 10.31 -8.29
N VAL A 22 -10.98 9.05 -7.85
CA VAL A 22 -9.84 8.33 -7.28
C VAL A 22 -8.71 8.22 -8.31
N LYS A 23 -9.00 7.85 -9.56
CA LYS A 23 -8.00 7.80 -10.64
C LYS A 23 -7.35 9.17 -10.89
N GLU A 24 -8.13 10.24 -10.93
CA GLU A 24 -7.63 11.62 -11.08
C GLU A 24 -6.67 12.02 -9.95
N LEU A 25 -7.03 11.71 -8.69
CA LEU A 25 -6.19 11.99 -7.54
C LEU A 25 -4.88 11.20 -7.58
N ILE A 26 -4.92 9.92 -7.95
CA ILE A 26 -3.71 9.10 -8.12
C ILE A 26 -2.81 9.66 -9.22
N ASN A 27 -3.37 10.11 -10.34
CA ASN A 27 -2.61 10.73 -11.42
C ASN A 27 -1.94 12.03 -10.95
N PHE A 28 -2.67 12.89 -10.25
CA PHE A 28 -2.10 14.13 -9.70
C PHE A 28 -0.98 13.85 -8.68
N LEU A 29 -1.15 12.85 -7.81
CA LEU A 29 -0.11 12.44 -6.86
C LEU A 29 1.13 11.85 -7.54
N SER A 30 0.99 11.33 -8.76
CA SER A 30 2.09 10.76 -9.54
C SER A 30 2.80 11.80 -10.42
N GLU A 31 2.19 12.98 -10.62
CA GLU A 31 2.71 14.06 -11.47
C GLU A 31 4.14 14.51 -11.10
N PRO A 32 4.53 14.67 -9.81
CA PRO A 32 5.90 15.04 -9.48
C PRO A 32 6.92 14.03 -10.02
N GLU A 33 6.66 12.73 -9.88
CA GLU A 33 7.55 11.67 -10.37
C GLU A 33 7.57 11.62 -11.90
N ILE A 34 6.43 11.84 -12.56
CA ILE A 34 6.31 11.90 -14.02
C ILE A 34 7.14 13.06 -14.56
N LEU A 35 7.00 14.26 -13.99
CA LEU A 35 7.77 15.43 -14.41
C LEU A 35 9.28 15.23 -14.24
N VAL A 36 9.73 14.60 -13.16
CA VAL A 36 11.17 14.29 -12.99
C VAL A 36 11.66 13.31 -14.05
N LYS A 37 10.85 12.30 -14.40
CA LYS A 37 11.19 11.33 -15.46
C LYS A 37 11.25 11.98 -16.84
N GLU A 38 10.27 12.83 -17.17
CA GLU A 38 10.19 13.49 -18.47
C GLU A 38 11.30 14.50 -18.69
N ASN A 39 11.77 15.17 -17.63
CA ASN A 39 12.80 16.19 -17.75
C ASN A 39 14.21 15.64 -18.02
N ASN A 40 14.49 14.34 -17.93
CA ASN A 40 15.79 13.69 -18.29
C ASN A 40 17.08 14.37 -17.74
N MET A 41 16.99 15.28 -16.76
CA MET A 41 18.14 16.08 -16.32
C MET A 41 19.10 15.31 -15.41
N HIS A 42 18.68 14.19 -14.80
CA HIS A 42 19.56 13.38 -13.94
C HIS A 42 19.23 11.87 -14.03
N PRO A 43 20.23 10.98 -14.19
CA PRO A 43 20.02 9.52 -14.28
C PRO A 43 19.52 8.84 -12.99
N LYS A 44 19.51 9.57 -11.85
CA LYS A 44 19.07 9.05 -10.56
C LYS A 44 17.82 9.82 -10.12
N HIS A 45 16.65 9.25 -10.39
CA HIS A 45 15.34 9.80 -10.02
C HIS A 45 15.20 10.16 -8.53
N CYS A 46 15.99 9.52 -7.65
CA CYS A 46 16.02 9.80 -6.21
C CYS A 46 16.63 11.17 -5.84
N ASP A 47 17.52 11.73 -6.67
CA ASP A 47 18.32 12.89 -6.26
C ASP A 47 17.54 14.22 -6.27
N LEU A 48 16.38 14.28 -6.95
CA LEU A 48 15.62 15.54 -7.09
C LEU A 48 14.41 15.66 -6.15
N LEU A 49 13.64 14.59 -5.95
CA LEU A 49 12.47 14.62 -5.05
C LEU A 49 12.83 14.25 -3.61
N GLY A 50 13.90 13.48 -3.42
CA GLY A 50 14.30 12.95 -2.12
C GLY A 50 13.39 11.85 -1.59
N ASP A 51 13.93 10.98 -0.74
CA ASP A 51 13.23 9.79 -0.23
C ASP A 51 11.98 10.15 0.59
N GLU A 52 12.01 11.25 1.35
CA GLU A 52 10.88 11.68 2.20
C GLU A 52 9.63 12.05 1.39
N LEU A 53 9.82 12.75 0.26
CA LEU A 53 8.71 13.12 -0.60
C LEU A 53 8.16 11.91 -1.34
N LEU A 54 9.05 11.03 -1.83
CA LEU A 54 8.65 9.81 -2.53
C LEU A 54 7.89 8.84 -1.61
N GLU A 55 8.35 8.71 -0.36
CA GLU A 55 7.64 8.00 0.70
C GLU A 55 6.26 8.60 0.94
N CYS A 56 6.17 9.93 1.08
CA CYS A 56 4.91 10.63 1.32
C CYS A 56 3.91 10.45 0.16
N LEU A 57 4.36 10.57 -1.10
CA LEU A 57 3.50 10.38 -2.27
C LEU A 57 3.03 8.93 -2.38
N SER A 58 3.88 7.97 -2.05
CA SER A 58 3.55 6.55 -2.08
C SER A 58 2.60 6.18 -0.94
N TRP A 59 2.81 6.73 0.27
CA TRP A 59 1.85 6.64 1.37
C TRP A 59 0.47 7.14 0.95
N ARG A 60 0.38 8.38 0.42
CA ARG A 60 -0.91 8.99 0.08
C ARG A 60 -1.67 8.19 -0.97
N ARG A 61 -1.00 7.71 -2.01
CA ARG A 61 -1.61 6.85 -3.04
C ARG A 61 -2.08 5.51 -2.45
N GLY A 62 -1.23 4.86 -1.67
CA GLY A 62 -1.54 3.58 -1.02
C GLY A 62 -2.71 3.70 -0.05
N ALA A 63 -2.71 4.73 0.81
CA ALA A 63 -3.76 4.99 1.77
C ALA A 63 -5.09 5.36 1.08
N LEU A 64 -5.07 6.18 0.02
CA LEU A 64 -6.28 6.49 -0.74
C LEU A 64 -6.91 5.23 -1.35
N LEU A 65 -6.09 4.36 -1.96
CA LEU A 65 -6.57 3.09 -2.52
C LEU A 65 -7.04 2.11 -1.45
N TYR A 66 -6.36 2.07 -0.28
CA TYR A 66 -6.81 1.30 0.86
C TYR A 66 -8.21 1.73 1.30
N MET A 67 -8.41 3.03 1.54
CA MET A 67 -9.71 3.56 2.01
C MET A 67 -10.80 3.32 0.96
N TYR A 68 -10.49 3.50 -0.32
CA TYR A 68 -11.44 3.20 -1.39
C TYR A 68 -11.82 1.71 -1.43
N CYS A 69 -10.83 0.80 -1.44
CA CYS A 69 -11.07 -0.64 -1.41
C CYS A 69 -11.84 -1.06 -0.15
N HIS A 70 -11.55 -0.44 1.00
CA HIS A 70 -12.25 -0.67 2.25
C HIS A 70 -13.75 -0.36 2.12
N SER A 71 -14.11 0.79 1.57
CA SER A 71 -15.52 1.15 1.31
C SER A 71 -16.17 0.20 0.29
N LEU A 72 -15.44 -0.21 -0.75
CA LEU A 72 -15.95 -1.16 -1.75
C LEU A 72 -16.21 -2.56 -1.19
N THR A 73 -15.35 -3.07 -0.30
CA THR A 73 -15.52 -4.39 0.31
C THR A 73 -16.74 -4.50 1.23
N LYS A 74 -17.28 -3.37 1.70
CA LYS A 74 -18.56 -3.31 2.41
C LYS A 74 -19.77 -3.46 1.49
N ARG A 75 -19.61 -3.24 0.17
CA ARG A 75 -20.70 -3.22 -0.83
C ARG A 75 -20.77 -4.53 -1.60
N ARG A 76 -21.53 -5.50 -1.07
CA ARG A 76 -21.67 -6.86 -1.65
C ARG A 76 -22.06 -6.87 -3.14
N GLU A 77 -22.97 -6.01 -3.56
CA GLU A 77 -23.44 -5.98 -4.95
C GLU A 77 -22.38 -5.49 -5.94
N TRP A 78 -21.50 -4.58 -5.50
CA TRP A 78 -20.42 -4.05 -6.33
C TRP A 78 -19.31 -5.08 -6.53
N LEU A 79 -18.95 -5.82 -5.47
CA LEU A 79 -17.95 -6.89 -5.52
C LEU A 79 -18.29 -7.95 -6.57
N MET A 80 -19.57 -8.29 -6.71
CA MET A 80 -20.03 -9.28 -7.69
C MET A 80 -19.87 -8.82 -9.15
N ARG A 81 -19.89 -7.51 -9.40
CA ARG A 81 -19.86 -6.94 -10.76
C ARG A 81 -18.47 -6.49 -11.21
N LYS A 82 -17.58 -6.12 -10.27
CA LYS A 82 -16.30 -5.45 -10.58
C LYS A 82 -15.10 -6.05 -9.83
N SER A 83 -15.08 -7.36 -9.61
CA SER A 83 -14.01 -8.04 -8.87
C SER A 83 -12.63 -7.94 -9.54
N SER A 84 -12.55 -7.81 -10.86
CA SER A 84 -11.30 -7.55 -11.59
C SER A 84 -10.74 -6.15 -11.29
N LEU A 85 -11.60 -5.13 -11.34
CA LEU A 85 -11.22 -3.75 -11.03
C LEU A 85 -10.80 -3.60 -9.56
N LEU A 86 -11.46 -4.31 -8.64
CA LEU A 86 -11.00 -4.38 -7.25
C LEU A 86 -9.57 -4.92 -7.17
N LYS A 87 -9.28 -6.02 -7.87
CA LYS A 87 -7.96 -6.63 -7.87
C LYS A 87 -6.88 -5.66 -8.34
N GLU A 88 -7.14 -4.88 -9.39
CA GLU A 88 -6.23 -3.83 -9.87
C GLU A 88 -5.93 -2.81 -8.77
N TYR A 89 -6.96 -2.22 -8.16
CA TYR A 89 -6.78 -1.26 -7.07
C TYR A 89 -6.07 -1.83 -5.85
N LEU A 90 -6.31 -3.11 -5.52
CA LEU A 90 -5.61 -3.80 -4.45
C LEU A 90 -4.11 -3.94 -4.77
N VAL A 91 -3.77 -4.39 -5.98
CA VAL A 91 -2.37 -4.57 -6.40
C VAL A 91 -1.61 -3.25 -6.45
N ASP A 92 -2.25 -2.20 -6.97
CA ASP A 92 -1.66 -0.85 -7.02
C ASP A 92 -1.45 -0.30 -5.61
N GLY A 93 -2.48 -0.39 -4.75
CA GLY A 93 -2.40 0.10 -3.37
C GLY A 93 -1.31 -0.61 -2.57
N ILE A 94 -1.23 -1.94 -2.65
CA ILE A 94 -0.15 -2.71 -2.01
C ILE A 94 1.20 -2.30 -2.60
N SER A 95 1.31 -2.13 -3.91
CA SER A 95 2.57 -1.70 -4.54
C SER A 95 3.05 -0.35 -4.01
N TYR A 96 2.16 0.63 -3.86
CA TYR A 96 2.51 1.94 -3.30
C TYR A 96 2.89 1.87 -1.82
N LEU A 97 2.18 1.09 -1.01
CA LEU A 97 2.52 0.91 0.40
C LEU A 97 3.86 0.18 0.58
N LEU A 98 4.15 -0.82 -0.25
CA LEU A 98 5.46 -1.46 -0.24
C LEU A 98 6.57 -0.52 -0.71
N GLN A 99 6.33 0.32 -1.72
CA GLN A 99 7.30 1.35 -2.12
C GLN A 99 7.56 2.32 -0.96
N MET A 100 6.51 2.81 -0.32
CA MET A 100 6.58 3.70 0.85
C MET A 100 7.52 3.13 1.92
N LEU A 101 7.35 1.85 2.27
CA LEU A 101 8.18 1.16 3.29
C LEU A 101 9.65 0.95 2.88
N ASN A 102 10.02 1.20 1.62
CA ASN A 102 11.36 0.92 1.08
C ASN A 102 12.12 2.17 0.59
N TYR A 103 11.56 3.39 0.70
CA TYR A 103 12.29 4.59 0.28
C TYR A 103 13.45 4.95 1.21
N ARG A 104 13.25 4.84 2.53
CA ARG A 104 14.32 5.11 3.49
C ARG A 104 15.14 3.86 3.77
N CYS A 105 16.46 4.01 3.78
CA CYS A 105 17.36 2.96 4.20
C CYS A 105 17.30 2.75 5.73
N PRO A 106 17.18 1.50 6.23
CA PRO A 106 17.30 1.23 7.65
C PRO A 106 18.66 1.67 8.21
N ILE A 107 18.66 2.13 9.46
CA ILE A 107 19.88 2.65 10.10
C ILE A 107 20.74 1.48 10.61
N GLN A 108 22.01 1.45 10.21
CA GLN A 108 22.98 0.53 10.79
C GLN A 108 23.31 0.99 12.22
N VAL A 109 22.92 0.18 13.20
CA VAL A 109 23.27 0.39 14.61
C VAL A 109 24.74 -0.01 14.78
N ASN A 110 25.66 0.87 14.39
CA ASN A 110 27.09 0.69 14.63
C ASN A 110 27.44 0.94 16.11
N GLU A 111 28.48 0.28 16.62
CA GLU A 111 28.96 0.34 18.01
C GLU A 111 29.37 1.75 18.51
N GLY A 112 29.45 2.75 17.61
CA GLY A 112 29.85 4.13 17.92
C GLY A 112 28.70 5.10 18.24
N VAL A 113 27.44 4.71 18.06
CA VAL A 113 26.27 5.56 18.38
C VAL A 113 25.56 4.96 19.59
N SER A 114 25.68 5.61 20.75
CA SER A 114 24.90 5.24 21.93
C SER A 114 23.47 5.73 21.74
N PHE A 115 22.57 4.80 21.42
CA PHE A 115 21.15 5.06 21.55
C PHE A 115 20.78 5.02 23.04
N GLN A 116 20.15 6.10 23.51
CA GLN A 116 19.61 6.14 24.88
C GLN A 116 18.40 5.21 25.03
N ASP A 117 17.68 4.97 23.93
CA ASP A 117 16.54 4.06 23.85
C ASP A 117 16.82 2.95 22.82
N LEU A 118 16.91 1.72 23.32
CA LEU A 118 17.18 0.52 22.54
C LEU A 118 15.99 0.16 21.63
N ASP A 119 14.76 0.48 22.04
CA ASP A 119 13.57 0.17 21.26
C ASP A 119 13.47 1.09 20.04
N THR A 120 13.76 2.39 20.19
CA THR A 120 13.93 3.30 19.06
C THR A 120 15.03 2.83 18.10
N ALA A 121 16.19 2.39 18.62
CA ALA A 121 17.27 1.87 17.76
C ALA A 121 16.83 0.64 16.94
N LYS A 122 16.05 -0.25 17.56
CA LYS A 122 15.49 -1.45 16.93
C LYS A 122 14.45 -1.09 15.86
N LEU A 123 13.61 -0.08 16.08
CA LEU A 123 12.66 0.39 15.08
C LEU A 123 13.38 0.95 13.85
N LEU A 124 14.40 1.78 14.06
CA LEU A 124 15.17 2.41 13.00
C LEU A 124 15.98 1.39 12.18
N SER A 125 16.51 0.34 12.82
CA SER A 125 17.21 -0.75 12.12
C SER A 125 16.28 -1.68 11.35
N GLU A 126 15.00 -1.73 11.74
CA GLU A 126 13.93 -2.38 10.99
C GLU A 126 13.35 -1.47 9.89
N GLY A 127 13.83 -0.23 9.75
CA GLY A 127 13.33 0.75 8.77
C GLY A 127 11.94 1.30 9.12
N ILE A 128 11.64 1.45 10.41
CA ILE A 128 10.36 1.96 10.92
C ILE A 128 10.62 3.33 11.55
N PHE A 129 10.12 4.38 10.88
CA PHE A 129 10.43 5.76 11.24
C PHE A 129 9.24 6.52 11.83
N SER A 130 8.02 5.95 11.75
CA SER A 130 6.79 6.60 12.21
C SER A 130 5.63 5.62 12.28
N ASP A 131 4.55 6.02 12.96
CA ASP A 131 3.28 5.28 13.02
C ASP A 131 2.69 4.98 11.63
N ILE A 132 3.00 5.82 10.64
CA ILE A 132 2.57 5.63 9.25
C ILE A 132 3.13 4.32 8.67
N HIS A 133 4.34 3.91 9.07
CA HIS A 133 4.90 2.63 8.63
C HIS A 133 4.08 1.45 9.17
N LEU A 134 3.61 1.54 10.41
CA LEU A 134 2.77 0.50 11.03
C LEU A 134 1.40 0.43 10.35
N LEU A 135 0.80 1.60 10.06
CA LEU A 135 -0.43 1.67 9.29
C LEU A 135 -0.25 1.10 7.88
N ALA A 136 0.86 1.41 7.20
CA ALA A 136 1.16 0.86 5.88
C ALA A 136 1.29 -0.66 5.90
N MET A 137 1.91 -1.24 6.93
CA MET A 137 1.98 -2.70 7.10
C MET A 137 0.60 -3.31 7.31
N MET A 138 -0.23 -2.70 8.17
CA MET A 138 -1.57 -3.19 8.45
C MET A 138 -2.48 -3.10 7.21
N TYR A 139 -2.49 -1.94 6.54
CA TYR A 139 -3.27 -1.70 5.32
C TYR A 139 -2.86 -2.65 4.20
N SER A 140 -1.55 -2.89 4.03
CA SER A 140 -1.05 -3.87 3.04
C SER A 140 -1.57 -5.28 3.34
N GLY A 141 -1.56 -5.69 4.62
CA GLY A 141 -2.07 -6.98 5.06
C GLY A 141 -3.58 -7.15 4.85
N GLU A 142 -4.37 -6.12 5.15
CA GLU A 142 -5.82 -6.12 4.90
C GLU A 142 -6.17 -6.14 3.41
N MET A 143 -5.44 -5.41 2.58
CA MET A 143 -5.62 -5.46 1.13
C MET A 143 -5.28 -6.85 0.57
N CYS A 144 -4.23 -7.48 1.10
CA CYS A 144 -3.90 -8.88 0.78
C CYS A 144 -5.02 -9.85 1.18
N TYR A 145 -5.59 -9.64 2.36
CA TYR A 145 -6.76 -10.40 2.82
C TYR A 145 -7.95 -10.24 1.88
N TRP A 146 -8.29 -9.01 1.48
CA TRP A 146 -9.38 -8.78 0.53
C TRP A 146 -9.10 -9.40 -0.84
N GLY A 147 -7.86 -9.35 -1.32
CA GLY A 147 -7.44 -9.98 -2.58
C GLY A 147 -7.71 -11.49 -2.56
N LEU A 148 -7.29 -12.19 -1.50
CA LEU A 148 -7.54 -13.63 -1.36
C LEU A 148 -9.01 -13.98 -1.09
N LYS A 149 -9.74 -13.09 -0.43
CA LYS A 149 -11.15 -13.34 -0.08
C LYS A 149 -12.11 -13.08 -1.23
N HIS A 150 -11.81 -12.13 -2.10
CA HIS A 150 -12.76 -11.61 -3.09
C HIS A 150 -12.31 -11.78 -4.54
N CYS A 151 -11.03 -12.09 -4.80
CA CYS A 151 -10.49 -12.15 -6.17
C CYS A 151 -9.98 -13.55 -6.57
N THR A 152 -10.29 -14.60 -5.81
CA THR A 152 -9.83 -15.99 -6.05
C THR A 152 -10.64 -16.78 -7.08
N ASP A 153 -11.78 -16.28 -7.55
CA ASP A 153 -12.63 -16.96 -8.53
C ASP A 153 -12.78 -16.17 -9.85
N GLN A 154 -11.69 -16.03 -10.61
CA GLN A 154 -11.81 -15.71 -12.04
C GLN A 154 -10.99 -16.70 -12.86
N GLN A 155 -11.71 -17.61 -13.53
CA GLN A 155 -11.22 -18.19 -14.79
C GLN A 155 -10.75 -17.05 -15.72
N PRO A 156 -9.78 -17.28 -16.61
CA PRO A 156 -9.33 -16.30 -17.59
C PRO A 156 -10.46 -16.01 -18.58
N GLY A 157 -11.35 -15.08 -18.22
CA GLY A 157 -12.50 -14.67 -19.01
C GLY A 157 -12.18 -13.44 -19.84
N ASN A 158 -11.98 -13.68 -21.14
CA ASN A 158 -12.11 -12.78 -22.28
C ASN A 158 -11.68 -11.30 -22.08
N HIS A 159 -10.52 -10.98 -22.67
CA HIS A 159 -10.16 -9.62 -23.05
C HIS A 159 -11.26 -9.00 -23.93
N GLU A 160 -12.08 -8.12 -23.35
CA GLU A 160 -12.72 -7.07 -24.12
C GLU A 160 -11.76 -5.89 -24.21
N VAL A 161 -11.33 -5.62 -25.44
CA VAL A 161 -10.50 -4.49 -25.82
C VAL A 161 -11.36 -3.24 -25.67
N ASP A 162 -11.16 -2.46 -24.60
CA ASP A 162 -11.65 -1.09 -24.57
C ASP A 162 -10.51 -0.13 -24.89
N THR A 163 -10.72 0.62 -25.96
CA THR A 163 -9.74 1.52 -26.57
C THR A 163 -9.87 2.89 -25.90
N GLY A 164 -8.96 3.21 -24.98
CA GLY A 164 -9.01 4.50 -24.28
C GLY A 164 -7.67 4.92 -23.66
N VAL A 165 -6.90 5.68 -24.44
CA VAL A 165 -5.78 6.58 -24.06
C VAL A 165 -4.77 6.02 -23.03
N SER A 166 -3.67 5.52 -23.58
CA SER A 166 -2.44 5.15 -22.87
C SER A 166 -1.84 6.35 -22.13
N GLY A 167 -1.96 6.34 -20.80
CA GLY A 167 -1.10 7.08 -19.88
C GLY A 167 -0.14 6.09 -19.23
N ALA A 168 1.14 6.12 -19.64
CA ALA A 168 2.30 5.52 -18.98
C ALA A 168 2.08 4.20 -18.22
N SER A 169 1.58 3.16 -18.90
CA SER A 169 1.67 1.79 -18.37
C SER A 169 3.09 1.27 -18.59
N TYR A 170 3.87 1.21 -17.49
CA TYR A 170 5.09 0.41 -17.45
C TYR A 170 4.72 -1.05 -17.64
N THR A 171 4.73 -1.53 -18.88
CA THR A 171 4.69 -2.95 -19.22
C THR A 171 6.08 -3.58 -18.99
N THR A 172 6.57 -3.50 -17.76
CA THR A 172 7.57 -4.46 -17.28
C THR A 172 6.78 -5.69 -16.85
N HIS A 173 7.12 -6.88 -17.34
CA HIS A 173 6.58 -8.15 -16.84
C HIS A 173 6.88 -8.26 -15.34
N LYS A 174 6.02 -7.66 -14.50
CA LYS A 174 6.06 -7.73 -13.06
C LYS A 174 5.42 -9.06 -12.72
N GLU A 175 6.13 -9.91 -11.98
CA GLU A 175 5.54 -11.14 -11.47
C GLU A 175 4.21 -10.79 -10.77
N PRO A 176 3.16 -11.61 -10.97
CA PRO A 176 1.87 -11.34 -10.36
C PRO A 176 2.05 -11.30 -8.83
N LEU A 177 1.49 -10.26 -8.20
CA LEU A 177 1.58 -10.07 -6.76
C LEU A 177 0.96 -11.27 -6.05
N ASP A 178 1.77 -11.99 -5.26
CA ASP A 178 1.27 -13.03 -4.37
C ASP A 178 0.73 -12.38 -3.09
N PHE A 179 -0.59 -12.23 -3.01
CA PHE A 179 -1.27 -11.64 -1.86
C PHE A 179 -0.94 -12.37 -0.56
N ARG A 180 -0.78 -13.71 -0.59
CA ARG A 180 -0.50 -14.48 0.60
C ARG A 180 0.91 -14.20 1.10
N GLU A 181 1.89 -14.35 0.22
CA GLU A 181 3.31 -14.18 0.60
C GLU A 181 3.55 -12.76 1.14
N VAL A 182 3.07 -11.76 0.41
CA VAL A 182 3.20 -10.35 0.81
C VAL A 182 2.48 -10.08 2.12
N GLY A 183 1.22 -10.52 2.24
CA GLY A 183 0.40 -10.32 3.43
C GLY A 183 0.99 -10.99 4.67
N GLU A 184 1.47 -12.22 4.55
CA GLU A 184 2.11 -12.93 5.65
C GLU A 184 3.40 -12.24 6.10
N LYS A 185 4.28 -11.91 5.15
CA LYS A 185 5.56 -11.25 5.45
C LYS A 185 5.34 -9.95 6.20
N ILE A 186 4.41 -9.12 5.70
CA ILE A 186 4.20 -7.78 6.24
C ILE A 186 3.50 -7.80 7.61
N LEU A 187 2.49 -8.66 7.79
CA LEU A 187 1.77 -8.75 9.06
C LEU A 187 2.59 -9.43 10.15
N LYS A 188 3.45 -10.41 9.81
CA LYS A 188 4.41 -10.97 10.77
C LYS A 188 5.36 -9.89 11.29
N LYS A 189 5.84 -9.01 10.41
CA LYS A 189 6.67 -7.85 10.81
C LYS A 189 5.89 -6.89 11.71
N TYR A 190 4.66 -6.50 11.32
CA TYR A 190 3.79 -5.65 12.13
C TYR A 190 3.60 -6.20 13.55
N VAL A 191 3.18 -7.47 13.68
CA VAL A 191 2.97 -8.11 14.99
C VAL A 191 4.26 -8.14 15.81
N SER A 192 5.39 -8.50 15.20
CA SER A 192 6.68 -8.55 15.90
C SER A 192 7.12 -7.19 16.43
N VAL A 193 6.79 -6.11 15.73
CA VAL A 193 7.14 -4.74 16.12
C VAL A 193 6.20 -4.24 17.21
N CYS A 194 4.89 -4.40 17.03
CA CYS A 194 3.88 -3.97 17.99
C CYS A 194 4.00 -4.69 19.33
N GLU A 195 4.31 -5.98 19.34
CA GLU A 195 4.45 -6.77 20.59
C GLU A 195 5.87 -6.79 21.15
N GLY A 196 6.83 -6.21 20.41
CA GLY A 196 8.21 -6.05 20.82
C GLY A 196 8.50 -4.60 21.22
N PRO A 197 9.27 -3.84 20.41
CA PRO A 197 9.70 -2.48 20.75
C PRO A 197 8.56 -1.48 21.00
N LEU A 198 7.34 -1.76 20.53
CA LEU A 198 6.17 -0.87 20.74
C LEU A 198 5.14 -1.43 21.72
N LYS A 199 5.49 -2.42 22.54
CA LYS A 199 4.55 -3.09 23.44
C LYS A 199 3.82 -2.12 24.38
N GLU A 200 4.49 -1.06 24.80
CA GLU A 200 3.94 -0.03 25.70
C GLU A 200 3.05 1.00 24.99
N GLN A 201 3.03 1.00 23.65
CA GLN A 201 2.25 1.94 22.83
C GLN A 201 0.87 1.40 22.43
N GLU A 202 0.45 0.26 23.00
CA GLU A 202 -0.89 -0.32 22.89
C GLU A 202 -1.42 -0.53 21.45
N TRP A 203 -0.53 -0.73 20.48
CA TRP A 203 -0.93 -1.08 19.11
C TRP A 203 -1.70 -2.40 19.06
N ASN A 204 -2.86 -2.39 18.42
CA ASN A 204 -3.72 -3.57 18.34
C ASN A 204 -3.22 -4.56 17.28
N THR A 205 -2.90 -5.79 17.70
CA THR A 205 -2.47 -6.90 16.82
C THR A 205 -3.55 -7.93 16.53
N THR A 206 -4.75 -7.76 17.08
CA THR A 206 -5.84 -8.75 17.02
C THR A 206 -6.25 -9.02 15.57
N ASN A 207 -6.53 -7.97 14.80
CA ASN A 207 -6.94 -8.11 13.39
C ASN A 207 -5.80 -8.70 12.54
N ALA A 208 -4.56 -8.23 12.71
CA ALA A 208 -3.39 -8.78 12.02
C ALA A 208 -3.23 -10.29 12.27
N LYS A 209 -3.40 -10.75 13.52
CA LYS A 209 -3.34 -12.17 13.88
C LYS A 209 -4.51 -12.98 13.28
N GLN A 210 -5.70 -12.40 13.22
CA GLN A 210 -6.86 -13.04 12.57
C GLN A 210 -6.62 -13.22 11.06
N ILE A 211 -6.06 -12.20 10.40
CA ILE A 211 -5.71 -12.27 8.97
C ILE A 211 -4.60 -13.29 8.72
N LEU A 212 -3.55 -13.31 9.56
CA LEU A 212 -2.49 -14.31 9.46
C LEU A 212 -3.02 -15.73 9.63
N ASN A 213 -3.96 -15.94 10.55
CA ASN A 213 -4.64 -17.22 10.71
C ASN A 213 -5.43 -17.58 9.44
N PHE A 214 -6.17 -16.62 8.85
CA PHE A 214 -6.86 -16.84 7.57
C PHE A 214 -5.89 -17.28 6.46
N PHE A 215 -4.73 -16.63 6.33
CA PHE A 215 -3.72 -17.03 5.35
C PHE A 215 -3.29 -18.49 5.54
N GLN A 216 -3.06 -18.94 6.78
CA GLN A 216 -2.68 -20.33 7.04
C GLN A 216 -3.75 -21.36 6.61
N HIS A 217 -5.04 -21.01 6.70
CA HIS A 217 -6.15 -21.95 6.48
C HIS A 217 -6.75 -21.92 5.07
N CYS A 218 -6.47 -20.90 4.26
CA CYS A 218 -6.87 -20.86 2.85
C CYS A 218 -6.10 -21.85 1.95
N CYS A 219 -5.57 -22.94 2.50
CA CYS A 219 -4.79 -23.98 1.81
C CYS A 219 -5.54 -25.31 1.64
N ASN A 220 -6.87 -25.35 1.80
CA ASN A 220 -7.67 -26.55 1.54
C ASN A 220 -8.71 -26.31 0.46
#